data_AF-A0A3Q9Q7G8-F1
#
_entry.id   AF-A0A3Q9Q7G8-F1
#
_cell.length_a   1.000
_cell.length_b   1.000
_cell.length_c   1.000
_cell.angle_alpha   90.00
_cell.angle_beta   90.00
_cell.angle_gamma   90.00
#
_symmetry.space_group_name_H-M   'P 1'
#
loop_
_entity.id
_entity.type
_entity.pdbx_description
1 polymer ?
#
loop_
_entity_poly.entity_id
_entity_poly.type
_entity_poly.pdbx_seq_one_letter_code
_entity_poly.pdbx_strand_id
1 'polypeptide(L)'
;MAVPGRGVLVALLALTLGSTAAKAQEDASSLPQKPGFFRQLGKGLADTGKQMVGIKPKAFGNGTGQASGGAIYTPVAGAGRIQGLFNGDNHQSAQLGKLDWPRVALTFTEWGSSLPCWTVEARIWTSPTASSTETFRTCADAAVTEADDLGEVAELNTPALWKGRDVLNGIRVPPGKPNTGTQRSTGPNPPAQPFVVNVSRPGVSDKAVDVALRVAWVSGFLQTADLHPGPSGLLTPFKDTRMWIAGFKPDGNRDR
;
A
#
# COMPACT_ATOMS: atom_id res chain seq x y z
N MET A 1 -27.44 43.74 -39.52
CA MET A 1 -28.57 44.33 -40.28
C MET A 1 -29.33 43.21 -40.98
N ALA A 2 -30.64 43.15 -40.72
CA ALA A 2 -31.79 42.63 -41.48
C ALA A 2 -31.72 41.36 -42.39
N VAL A 3 -32.68 40.47 -42.12
CA VAL A 3 -33.20 39.33 -42.94
C VAL A 3 -34.25 39.85 -43.94
N PRO A 4 -34.56 39.16 -45.07
CA PRO A 4 -35.73 38.25 -45.15
C PRO A 4 -35.46 37.02 -46.07
N GLY A 5 -36.19 35.91 -46.14
CA GLY A 5 -37.47 35.47 -45.58
C GLY A 5 -38.24 34.57 -46.59
N ARG A 6 -38.86 33.48 -46.07
CA ARG A 6 -40.03 32.71 -46.56
C ARG A 6 -39.85 31.45 -47.44
N GLY A 7 -40.51 30.38 -46.97
CA GLY A 7 -40.90 29.21 -47.75
C GLY A 7 -41.33 28.02 -46.89
N VAL A 8 -42.52 28.07 -46.28
CA VAL A 8 -43.16 26.97 -45.53
C VAL A 8 -43.75 25.95 -46.50
N LEU A 9 -43.55 24.64 -46.24
CA LEU A 9 -44.54 23.64 -46.65
C LEU A 9 -44.59 22.48 -45.64
N VAL A 10 -45.76 22.36 -45.02
CA VAL A 10 -46.19 21.29 -44.12
C VAL A 10 -46.76 20.17 -44.98
N ALA A 11 -46.35 18.93 -44.74
CA ALA A 11 -47.10 17.76 -45.16
C ALA A 11 -47.09 16.73 -44.01
N LEU A 12 -48.20 16.68 -43.29
CA LEU A 12 -48.59 15.56 -42.43
C LEU A 12 -48.91 14.35 -43.30
N LEU A 13 -48.42 13.16 -42.94
CA LEU A 13 -49.16 11.93 -43.22
C LEU A 13 -48.94 10.90 -42.11
N ALA A 14 -50.00 10.14 -41.88
CA ALA A 14 -50.42 9.59 -40.60
C ALA A 14 -49.80 8.23 -40.24
N LEU A 15 -49.96 7.93 -38.95
CA LEU A 15 -49.62 6.72 -38.23
C LEU A 15 -50.18 5.44 -38.87
N THR A 16 -49.35 4.39 -38.90
CA THR A 16 -49.82 3.01 -38.80
C THR A 16 -49.24 2.38 -37.53
N LEU A 17 -50.11 2.12 -36.56
CA LEU A 17 -49.81 1.32 -35.37
C LEU A 17 -49.61 -0.14 -35.77
N GLY A 18 -48.42 -0.68 -35.45
CA GLY A 18 -48.14 -2.11 -35.44
C GLY A 18 -47.49 -2.46 -34.12
N SER A 19 -48.28 -2.99 -33.19
CA SER A 19 -47.88 -3.42 -31.86
C SER A 19 -47.05 -4.71 -31.93
N THR A 20 -45.78 -4.66 -31.56
CA THR A 20 -45.04 -5.84 -31.08
C THR A 20 -44.26 -5.47 -29.83
N ALA A 21 -44.75 -5.94 -28.69
CA ALA A 21 -44.03 -5.96 -27.43
C ALA A 21 -42.94 -7.05 -27.46
N ALA A 22 -41.86 -6.81 -26.70
CA ALA A 22 -40.67 -7.65 -26.47
C ALA A 22 -39.72 -7.75 -27.69
N LYS A 23 -38.42 -7.41 -27.59
CA LYS A 23 -37.44 -7.93 -26.62
C LYS A 23 -36.22 -7.01 -26.44
N ALA A 24 -35.67 -7.11 -25.22
CA ALA A 24 -34.26 -7.06 -24.85
C ALA A 24 -33.45 -5.81 -25.21
N GLN A 25 -33.30 -4.99 -24.17
CA GLN A 25 -32.10 -4.23 -23.86
C GLN A 25 -30.95 -5.19 -23.56
N GLU A 26 -29.97 -5.32 -24.46
CA GLU A 26 -28.65 -5.91 -24.19
C GLU A 26 -27.75 -5.72 -25.43
N ASP A 27 -26.70 -4.91 -25.28
CA ASP A 27 -25.33 -5.17 -25.78
C ASP A 27 -24.50 -3.88 -25.82
N ALA A 28 -24.21 -3.38 -24.61
CA ALA A 28 -23.00 -2.61 -24.35
C ALA A 28 -22.01 -3.55 -23.63
N SER A 29 -21.57 -4.61 -24.29
CA SER A 29 -20.60 -5.58 -23.72
C SER A 29 -19.81 -6.30 -24.81
N SER A 30 -19.04 -5.55 -25.62
CA SER A 30 -18.07 -6.15 -26.54
C SER A 30 -16.74 -5.39 -26.61
N LEU A 31 -16.27 -4.88 -25.47
CA LEU A 31 -14.83 -4.69 -25.28
C LEU A 31 -14.27 -5.99 -24.70
N PRO A 32 -13.17 -6.55 -25.22
CA PRO A 32 -12.53 -7.69 -24.58
C PRO A 32 -12.16 -7.29 -23.15
N GLN A 33 -12.87 -7.85 -22.17
CA GLN A 33 -12.57 -7.65 -20.76
C GLN A 33 -11.15 -8.19 -20.51
N LYS A 34 -10.17 -7.28 -20.38
CA LYS A 34 -8.81 -7.62 -20.02
C LYS A 34 -8.89 -8.38 -18.67
N PRO A 35 -8.50 -9.66 -18.60
CA PRO A 35 -8.56 -10.39 -17.35
C PRO A 35 -7.57 -9.74 -16.36
N GLY A 36 -7.99 -9.62 -15.10
CA GLY A 36 -7.19 -9.02 -14.04
C GLY A 36 -5.90 -9.79 -13.83
N PHE A 37 -4.90 -9.14 -13.25
CA PHE A 37 -3.58 -9.73 -13.03
C PHE A 37 -3.69 -11.07 -12.28
N PHE A 38 -4.54 -11.15 -11.26
CA PHE A 38 -4.74 -12.37 -10.49
C PHE A 38 -5.46 -13.47 -11.29
N ARG A 39 -6.39 -13.13 -12.20
CA ARG A 39 -7.01 -14.10 -13.14
C ARG A 39 -6.07 -14.58 -14.23
N GLN A 40 -5.21 -13.71 -14.74
CA GLN A 40 -4.17 -14.09 -15.70
C GLN A 40 -3.16 -15.05 -15.08
N LEU A 41 -2.73 -14.77 -13.84
CA LEU A 41 -1.97 -15.74 -13.04
C LEU A 41 -2.76 -17.03 -12.81
N GLY A 42 -4.06 -16.94 -12.52
CA GLY A 42 -4.92 -18.10 -12.24
C GLY A 42 -5.15 -19.06 -13.40
N LYS A 43 -5.02 -18.64 -14.66
CA LYS A 43 -5.08 -19.54 -15.83
C LYS A 43 -3.73 -20.17 -16.19
N GLY A 44 -2.61 -19.62 -15.71
CA GLY A 44 -1.25 -20.09 -16.02
C GLY A 44 -0.52 -20.81 -14.87
N LEU A 45 -0.92 -20.57 -13.62
CA LEU A 45 -0.30 -21.15 -12.43
C LEU A 45 -1.34 -21.96 -11.63
N ALA A 46 -1.07 -23.26 -11.45
CA ALA A 46 -1.75 -24.08 -10.44
C ALA A 46 -1.61 -23.44 -9.05
N ASP A 47 -2.44 -23.83 -8.09
CA ASP A 47 -2.49 -23.20 -6.76
C ASP A 47 -1.13 -23.17 -6.02
N THR A 48 -0.24 -24.13 -6.32
CA THR A 48 1.15 -24.15 -5.85
C THR A 48 1.95 -22.95 -6.36
N GLY A 49 1.75 -22.52 -7.61
CA GLY A 49 2.40 -21.34 -8.18
C GLY A 49 1.90 -20.03 -7.55
N LYS A 50 0.61 -19.95 -7.19
CA LYS A 50 0.03 -18.76 -6.52
C LYS A 50 0.66 -18.52 -5.14
N GLN A 51 0.92 -19.61 -4.41
CA GLN A 51 1.71 -19.56 -3.18
C GLN A 51 3.17 -19.16 -3.44
N MET A 52 3.75 -19.53 -4.58
CA MET A 52 5.11 -19.11 -4.93
C MET A 52 5.23 -17.63 -5.31
N VAL A 53 4.17 -16.99 -5.82
CA VAL A 53 4.14 -15.55 -6.15
C VAL A 53 3.62 -14.66 -5.03
N GLY A 54 3.51 -15.20 -3.81
CA GLY A 54 3.28 -14.38 -2.65
C GLY A 54 1.82 -14.05 -2.32
N ILE A 55 0.85 -14.65 -3.01
CA ILE A 55 -0.56 -14.21 -2.98
C ILE A 55 -1.50 -15.36 -2.57
N LYS A 56 -2.40 -15.08 -1.63
CA LYS A 56 -3.52 -15.94 -1.23
C LYS A 56 -4.82 -15.34 -1.77
N PRO A 57 -5.50 -16.00 -2.73
CA PRO A 57 -6.79 -15.54 -3.23
C PRO A 57 -7.82 -15.51 -2.08
N LYS A 58 -8.54 -14.41 -1.91
CA LYS A 58 -9.68 -14.36 -0.99
C LYS A 58 -10.85 -15.05 -1.69
N ALA A 59 -11.14 -16.30 -1.31
CA ALA A 59 -12.27 -17.02 -1.87
C ALA A 59 -13.58 -16.29 -1.53
N PHE A 60 -14.33 -15.85 -2.54
CA PHE A 60 -15.74 -15.50 -2.38
C PHE A 60 -16.54 -16.81 -2.20
N GLY A 61 -16.63 -17.29 -0.98
CA GLY A 61 -17.40 -18.49 -0.64
C GLY A 61 -17.15 -18.96 0.78
N ASN A 62 -18.24 -19.16 1.53
CA ASN A 62 -18.34 -19.58 2.94
C ASN A 62 -17.29 -20.61 3.41
N GLY A 63 -16.10 -20.13 3.76
CA GLY A 63 -15.04 -20.91 4.37
C GLY A 63 -14.41 -20.07 5.48
N THR A 64 -14.45 -20.60 6.70
CA THR A 64 -13.85 -20.08 7.92
C THR A 64 -12.31 -20.07 7.86
N GLY A 65 -11.75 -19.40 6.86
CA GLY A 65 -10.36 -19.01 6.82
C GLY A 65 -10.19 -17.85 7.79
N GLN A 66 -9.76 -18.17 9.00
CA GLN A 66 -9.50 -17.24 10.08
C GLN A 66 -8.67 -16.05 9.55
N ALA A 67 -9.32 -14.89 9.38
CA ALA A 67 -8.64 -13.62 9.23
C ALA A 67 -7.95 -13.37 10.56
N SER A 68 -6.68 -13.76 10.65
CA SER A 68 -5.86 -13.45 11.81
C SER A 68 -5.59 -11.94 11.84
N GLY A 69 -5.98 -11.28 12.92
CA GLY A 69 -5.11 -10.27 13.51
C GLY A 69 -5.37 -8.78 13.27
N GLY A 70 -6.52 -8.25 13.67
CA GLY A 70 -6.73 -6.79 13.84
C GLY A 70 -6.56 -5.91 12.57
N ALA A 71 -6.56 -4.59 12.74
CA ALA A 71 -6.52 -3.64 11.63
C ALA A 71 -5.09 -3.21 11.28
N ILE A 72 -4.81 -3.09 9.97
CA ILE A 72 -3.54 -2.57 9.46
C ILE A 72 -3.36 -1.06 9.74
N TYR A 73 -4.47 -0.35 9.92
CA TYR A 73 -4.49 1.06 10.29
C TYR A 73 -5.76 1.38 11.06
N THR A 74 -5.63 2.01 12.21
CA THR A 74 -6.75 2.59 12.96
C THR A 74 -6.33 3.95 13.48
N PRO A 75 -6.92 5.06 13.00
CA PRO A 75 -6.52 6.38 13.43
C PRO A 75 -6.80 6.55 14.93
N VAL A 76 -5.85 7.19 15.64
CA VAL A 76 -6.00 7.57 17.05
C VAL A 76 -6.10 9.09 17.17
N ALA A 77 -5.21 9.81 16.48
CA ALA A 77 -5.22 11.27 16.40
C ALA A 77 -4.52 11.74 15.12
N GLY A 78 -4.94 12.87 14.56
CA GLY A 78 -4.37 13.43 13.34
C GLY A 78 -5.28 13.26 12.11
N ALA A 79 -4.75 13.57 10.93
CA ALA A 79 -5.54 13.76 9.72
C ALA A 79 -5.61 12.52 8.80
N GLY A 80 -4.97 11.41 9.16
CA GLY A 80 -4.94 10.20 8.32
C GLY A 80 -4.02 10.31 7.11
N ARG A 81 -3.07 11.24 7.14
CA ARG A 81 -2.19 11.62 6.02
C ARG A 81 -1.23 10.53 5.60
N ILE A 82 -0.90 9.58 6.48
CA ILE A 82 0.03 8.51 6.12
C ILE A 82 -0.59 7.54 5.13
N GLN A 83 -1.92 7.37 5.11
CA GLN A 83 -2.59 6.44 4.21
C GLN A 83 -2.44 6.90 2.76
N GLY A 84 -1.79 6.09 1.92
CA GLY A 84 -1.49 6.41 0.53
C GLY A 84 -0.56 7.61 0.33
N LEU A 85 0.20 8.03 1.36
CA LEU A 85 1.09 9.19 1.31
C LEU A 85 2.02 9.20 0.08
N PHE A 86 2.50 8.03 -0.34
CA PHE A 86 3.45 7.86 -1.44
C PHE A 86 2.78 7.47 -2.77
N ASN A 87 1.46 7.27 -2.82
CA ASN A 87 0.76 6.79 -4.02
C ASN A 87 0.84 7.76 -5.21
N GLY A 88 1.01 9.06 -4.93
CA GLY A 88 1.15 10.09 -5.96
C GLY A 88 2.56 10.20 -6.56
N ASP A 89 3.54 9.48 -5.99
CA ASP A 89 4.94 9.56 -6.42
C ASP A 89 5.21 8.71 -7.66
N ASN A 90 6.29 9.04 -8.35
CA ASN A 90 6.91 8.10 -9.29
C ASN A 90 7.65 7.01 -8.47
N HIS A 91 6.98 5.87 -8.25
CA HIS A 91 7.50 4.77 -7.43
C HIS A 91 8.88 4.28 -7.88
N GLN A 92 9.14 4.21 -9.20
CA GLN A 92 10.44 3.81 -9.73
C GLN A 92 11.55 4.81 -9.35
N SER A 93 11.25 6.10 -9.36
CA SER A 93 12.19 7.14 -8.91
C SER A 93 12.40 7.09 -7.40
N ALA A 94 11.34 6.78 -6.64
CA ALA A 94 11.38 6.58 -5.21
C ALA A 94 12.31 5.40 -4.84
N GLN A 95 12.11 4.23 -5.45
CA GLN A 95 12.94 3.03 -5.29
C GLN A 95 14.42 3.29 -5.58
N LEU A 96 14.74 4.20 -6.51
CA LEU A 96 16.11 4.57 -6.83
C LEU A 96 16.72 5.60 -5.86
N GLY A 97 15.98 6.03 -4.83
CA GLY A 97 16.39 7.04 -3.86
C GLY A 97 16.48 8.45 -4.45
N LYS A 98 15.77 8.71 -5.55
CA LYS A 98 15.80 10.01 -6.24
C LYS A 98 14.85 11.04 -5.64
N LEU A 99 13.80 10.59 -4.96
CA LEU A 99 12.85 11.47 -4.29
C LEU A 99 13.34 11.78 -2.88
N ASP A 100 13.21 13.04 -2.47
CA ASP A 100 13.63 13.47 -1.14
C ASP A 100 12.45 13.60 -0.17
N TRP A 101 11.24 13.91 -0.64
CA TRP A 101 10.04 14.16 0.17
C TRP A 101 8.83 13.43 -0.41
N PRO A 102 7.76 13.18 0.37
CA PRO A 102 7.68 13.34 1.82
C PRO A 102 8.56 12.31 2.56
N ARG A 103 8.83 12.53 3.85
CA ARG A 103 9.61 11.62 4.72
C ARG A 103 8.82 11.28 5.98
N VAL A 104 9.01 10.10 6.55
CA VAL A 104 8.24 9.57 7.68
C VAL A 104 9.15 8.95 8.73
N ALA A 105 9.13 9.53 9.93
CA ALA A 105 9.77 9.00 11.12
C ALA A 105 8.74 8.26 11.98
N LEU A 106 8.92 6.96 12.22
CA LEU A 106 8.00 6.14 13.02
C LEU A 106 8.50 5.99 14.45
N THR A 107 7.73 6.48 15.42
CA THR A 107 8.01 6.26 16.85
C THR A 107 6.93 5.36 17.45
N PHE A 108 7.33 4.26 18.07
CA PHE A 108 6.37 3.39 18.76
C PHE A 108 6.08 3.94 20.16
N THR A 109 4.85 4.42 20.36
CA THR A 109 4.41 5.08 21.60
C THR A 109 3.77 4.11 22.59
N GLU A 110 3.21 3.02 22.10
CA GLU A 110 2.80 1.86 22.90
C GLU A 110 3.20 0.58 22.17
N TRP A 111 4.00 -0.25 22.83
CA TRP A 111 4.68 -1.37 22.19
C TRP A 111 4.98 -2.50 23.18
N GLY A 112 5.21 -3.68 22.62
CA GLY A 112 5.54 -4.90 23.37
C GLY A 112 5.40 -6.13 22.48
N SER A 113 6.34 -7.07 22.59
CA SER A 113 6.28 -8.37 21.93
C SER A 113 4.99 -9.13 22.24
N SER A 114 4.39 -8.94 23.43
CA SER A 114 3.11 -9.51 23.84
C SER A 114 1.87 -8.84 23.22
N LEU A 115 1.96 -7.58 22.81
CA LEU A 115 0.81 -6.83 22.27
C LEU A 115 0.54 -7.20 20.81
N PRO A 116 -0.69 -7.56 20.40
CA PRO A 116 -0.97 -7.83 18.98
C PRO A 116 -0.78 -6.59 18.10
N CYS A 117 -1.11 -5.41 18.66
CA CYS A 117 -1.10 -4.14 17.94
C CYS A 117 -0.36 -3.08 18.72
N TRP A 118 0.40 -2.26 18.01
CA TRP A 118 1.20 -1.17 18.56
C TRP A 118 0.62 0.17 18.16
N THR A 119 0.84 1.17 19.02
CA THR A 119 0.52 2.57 18.70
C THR A 119 1.77 3.23 18.13
N VAL A 120 1.61 3.83 16.95
CA VAL A 120 2.67 4.45 16.16
C VAL A 120 2.36 5.93 16.06
N GLU A 121 3.33 6.77 16.42
CA GLU A 121 3.37 8.18 16.07
C GLU A 121 4.22 8.32 14.80
N ALA A 122 3.62 8.78 13.71
CA ALA A 122 4.32 9.12 12.49
C ALA A 122 4.56 10.62 12.41
N ARG A 123 5.84 11.03 12.35
CA ARG A 123 6.22 12.39 11.99
C ARG A 123 6.46 12.46 10.50
N ILE A 124 5.59 13.16 9.79
CA ILE A 124 5.60 13.33 8.34
C ILE A 124 6.25 14.66 8.03
N TRP A 125 7.42 14.62 7.40
CA TRP A 125 8.14 15.79 6.90
C TRP A 125 7.81 16.02 5.42
N THR A 126 7.42 17.24 5.07
CA THR A 126 7.18 17.66 3.68
C THR A 126 8.29 18.55 3.14
N SER A 127 9.19 19.02 4.02
CA SER A 127 10.40 19.77 3.69
C SER A 127 11.42 19.60 4.82
N PRO A 128 12.65 20.16 4.72
CA PRO A 128 13.62 20.12 5.81
C PRO A 128 13.14 20.74 7.14
N THR A 129 12.12 21.60 7.10
CA THR A 129 11.65 22.39 8.26
C THR A 129 10.17 22.22 8.56
N ALA A 130 9.36 21.72 7.62
CA ALA A 130 7.93 21.51 7.81
C ALA A 130 7.63 20.05 8.12
N SER A 131 6.95 19.81 9.24
CA SER A 131 6.43 18.49 9.60
C SER A 131 5.04 18.57 10.23
N SER A 132 4.31 17.48 10.12
CA SER A 132 3.09 17.20 10.88
C SER A 132 3.21 15.84 11.56
N THR A 133 2.43 15.63 12.62
CA THR A 133 2.40 14.36 13.33
C THR A 133 1.00 13.78 13.28
N GLU A 134 0.91 12.46 13.19
CA GLU A 134 -0.31 11.73 13.47
C GLU A 134 -0.01 10.42 14.21
N THR A 135 -1.03 9.93 14.90
CA THR A 135 -0.95 8.73 15.73
C THR A 135 -2.02 7.75 15.31
N PHE A 136 -1.64 6.49 15.16
CA PHE A 136 -2.54 5.42 14.77
C PHE A 136 -2.10 4.11 15.39
N ARG A 137 -2.99 3.12 15.35
CA ARG A 137 -2.72 1.75 15.80
C ARG A 137 -2.57 0.85 14.57
N THR A 138 -1.62 -0.06 14.61
CA THR A 138 -1.44 -1.11 13.60
C THR A 138 -1.12 -2.44 14.27
N CYS A 139 -1.67 -3.53 13.74
CA CYS A 139 -1.42 -4.88 14.24
C CYS A 139 -0.29 -5.55 13.47
N ALA A 140 0.59 -6.25 14.18
CA ALA A 140 1.74 -6.92 13.58
C ALA A 140 1.35 -8.13 12.73
N ASP A 141 0.16 -8.69 12.95
CA ASP A 141 -0.42 -9.82 12.25
C ASP A 141 -1.56 -9.42 11.31
N ALA A 142 -1.83 -8.12 11.15
CA ALA A 142 -2.84 -7.64 10.21
C ALA A 142 -2.53 -8.10 8.79
N ALA A 143 -3.55 -8.66 8.14
CA ALA A 143 -3.52 -9.07 6.75
C ALA A 143 -3.11 -7.89 5.86
N VAL A 144 -2.11 -8.13 5.02
CA VAL A 144 -1.64 -7.17 4.03
C VAL A 144 -2.28 -7.57 2.70
N THR A 145 -3.08 -6.68 2.12
CA THR A 145 -3.83 -6.99 0.90
C THR A 145 -3.50 -6.02 -0.23
N GLU A 146 -3.55 -6.52 -1.45
CA GLU A 146 -3.49 -5.74 -2.68
C GLU A 146 -4.78 -5.92 -3.47
N ALA A 147 -5.24 -4.85 -4.12
CA ALA A 147 -6.30 -4.92 -5.12
C ALA A 147 -5.66 -4.75 -6.50
N ASP A 148 -6.04 -5.60 -7.47
CA ASP A 148 -5.62 -5.38 -8.86
C ASP A 148 -6.49 -4.33 -9.56
N ASP A 149 -6.16 -4.05 -10.83
CA ASP A 149 -6.88 -3.09 -11.69
C ASP A 149 -8.38 -3.42 -11.87
N LEU A 150 -8.80 -4.66 -11.58
CA LEU A 150 -10.20 -5.09 -11.63
C LEU A 150 -10.87 -5.09 -10.25
N GLY A 151 -10.17 -4.65 -9.21
CA GLY A 151 -10.65 -4.65 -7.82
C GLY A 151 -10.63 -6.03 -7.16
N GLU A 152 -10.00 -7.03 -7.77
CA GLU A 152 -9.81 -8.32 -7.09
C GLU A 152 -8.79 -8.16 -5.98
N VAL A 153 -9.19 -8.51 -4.75
CA VAL A 153 -8.34 -8.36 -3.56
C VAL A 153 -7.68 -9.68 -3.22
N ALA A 154 -6.37 -9.64 -3.04
CA ALA A 154 -5.59 -10.78 -2.65
C ALA A 154 -4.68 -10.43 -1.45
N GLU A 155 -4.48 -11.40 -0.56
CA GLU A 155 -3.69 -11.22 0.65
C GLU A 155 -2.26 -11.72 0.41
N LEU A 156 -1.26 -10.99 0.91
CA LEU A 156 0.11 -11.45 0.90
C LEU A 156 0.27 -12.66 1.81
N ASN A 157 0.94 -13.69 1.31
CA ASN A 157 1.26 -14.87 2.10
C ASN A 157 2.53 -14.67 2.95
N THR A 158 2.86 -15.67 3.78
CA THR A 158 4.03 -15.62 4.67
C THR A 158 5.35 -15.36 3.91
N PRO A 159 5.69 -16.06 2.81
CA PRO A 159 6.87 -15.73 2.00
C PRO A 159 6.94 -14.26 1.55
N ALA A 160 5.83 -13.68 1.06
CA ALA A 160 5.80 -12.28 0.63
C ALA A 160 6.02 -11.31 1.80
N LEU A 161 5.42 -11.60 2.97
CA LEU A 161 5.64 -10.81 4.19
C LEU A 161 7.11 -10.89 4.64
N TRP A 162 7.73 -12.06 4.59
CA TRP A 162 9.16 -12.24 4.88
C TRP A 162 10.01 -11.43 3.92
N LYS A 163 9.69 -11.48 2.62
CA LYS A 163 10.40 -10.69 1.62
C LYS A 163 10.24 -9.19 1.84
N GLY A 164 9.07 -8.72 2.26
CA GLY A 164 8.86 -7.32 2.65
C GLY A 164 9.74 -6.91 3.83
N ARG A 165 9.88 -7.77 4.85
CA ARG A 165 10.82 -7.53 5.97
C ARG A 165 12.26 -7.44 5.49
N ASP A 166 12.67 -8.35 4.60
CA ASP A 166 14.03 -8.35 4.02
C ASP A 166 14.29 -7.07 3.23
N VAL A 167 13.31 -6.60 2.45
CA VAL A 167 13.39 -5.32 1.73
C VAL A 167 13.62 -4.19 2.72
N LEU A 168 12.78 -4.05 3.75
CA LEU A 168 12.92 -2.98 4.76
C LEU A 168 14.28 -3.04 5.48
N ASN A 169 14.68 -4.23 5.93
CA ASN A 169 15.96 -4.42 6.61
C ASN A 169 17.18 -4.26 5.68
N GLY A 170 16.99 -4.38 4.37
CA GLY A 170 18.01 -4.19 3.34
C GLY A 170 18.27 -2.72 2.99
N ILE A 171 17.35 -1.80 3.30
CA ILE A 171 17.49 -0.38 2.95
C ILE A 171 18.72 0.22 3.64
N ARG A 172 19.55 0.90 2.84
CA ARG A 172 20.71 1.67 3.30
C ARG A 172 20.64 3.05 2.68
N VAL A 173 20.97 4.08 3.46
CA VAL A 173 21.08 5.44 2.91
C VAL A 173 22.27 5.49 1.94
N PRO A 174 22.08 5.89 0.67
CA PRO A 174 23.17 5.98 -0.29
C PRO A 174 24.27 6.95 0.16
N PRO A 175 25.53 6.72 -0.25
CA PRO A 175 26.59 7.70 -0.07
C PRO A 175 26.19 9.08 -0.63
N GLY A 176 26.52 10.15 0.10
CA GLY A 176 26.20 11.53 -0.30
C GLY A 176 24.77 11.98 0.03
N LYS A 177 23.88 11.10 0.49
CA LYS A 177 22.56 11.49 1.02
C LYS A 177 22.65 11.81 2.53
N PRO A 178 22.03 12.92 3.00
CA PRO A 178 22.02 13.28 4.42
C PRO A 178 21.43 12.16 5.29
N ASN A 179 22.13 11.81 6.38
CA ASN A 179 21.69 10.83 7.36
C ASN A 179 22.29 11.13 8.74
N THR A 180 21.74 10.51 9.78
CA THR A 180 22.18 10.65 11.17
C THR A 180 23.14 9.55 11.64
N GLY A 181 23.70 8.77 10.72
CA GLY A 181 24.57 7.64 11.04
C GLY A 181 23.84 6.57 11.84
N THR A 182 24.39 6.20 13.00
CA THR A 182 23.79 5.23 13.92
C THR A 182 22.74 5.84 14.85
N GLN A 183 22.68 7.17 14.94
CA GLN A 183 21.71 7.86 15.79
C GLN A 183 20.34 7.83 15.14
N ARG A 184 19.32 7.39 15.88
CA ARG A 184 17.93 7.48 15.42
C ARG A 184 17.36 8.83 15.80
N SER A 185 16.53 9.39 14.92
CA SER A 185 15.98 10.73 15.09
C SER A 185 14.56 10.79 14.56
N THR A 186 13.75 11.67 15.14
CA THR A 186 12.47 12.10 14.56
C THR A 186 12.63 13.28 13.60
N GLY A 187 13.86 13.79 13.45
CA GLY A 187 14.24 14.87 12.53
C GLY A 187 14.06 14.51 11.06
N PRO A 188 14.36 15.42 10.12
CA PRO A 188 14.08 15.22 8.71
C PRO A 188 14.96 14.16 8.02
N ASN A 189 16.03 13.69 8.65
CA ASN A 189 16.99 12.77 8.03
C ASN A 189 16.96 11.40 8.72
N PRO A 190 16.93 10.29 7.96
CA PRO A 190 16.94 8.94 8.51
C PRO A 190 18.30 8.55 9.09
N PRO A 191 18.38 7.50 9.93
CA PRO A 191 19.63 6.82 10.22
C PRO A 191 20.15 6.08 8.98
N ALA A 192 21.43 5.71 8.97
CA ALA A 192 22.07 4.99 7.87
C ALA A 192 21.39 3.63 7.57
N GLN A 193 20.77 3.03 8.58
CA GLN A 193 19.94 1.81 8.50
C GLN A 193 18.52 2.10 9.02
N PRO A 194 17.59 2.51 8.16
CA PRO A 194 16.25 2.96 8.54
C PRO A 194 15.47 2.01 9.46
N PHE A 195 15.48 0.71 9.18
CA PHE A 195 14.65 -0.28 9.88
C PHE A 195 15.40 -1.22 10.84
N VAL A 196 16.74 -1.22 10.82
CA VAL A 196 17.56 -2.13 11.65
C VAL A 196 17.70 -1.61 13.09
N VAL A 197 16.72 -1.89 13.93
CA VAL A 197 16.71 -1.45 15.34
C VAL A 197 17.47 -2.42 16.24
N ASN A 198 18.32 -1.90 17.13
CA ASN A 198 18.93 -2.68 18.20
C ASN A 198 18.15 -2.42 19.50
N VAL A 199 17.42 -3.44 19.95
CA VAL A 199 16.67 -3.41 21.21
C VAL A 199 17.10 -4.59 22.05
N SER A 200 17.26 -4.38 23.36
CA SER A 200 17.74 -5.42 24.27
C SER A 200 16.76 -6.57 24.49
N ARG A 201 15.50 -6.41 24.04
CA ARG A 201 14.42 -7.37 24.30
C ARG A 201 14.20 -8.30 23.12
N PRO A 202 14.18 -9.64 23.34
CA PRO A 202 13.89 -10.61 22.28
C PRO A 202 12.57 -10.32 21.56
N GLY A 203 12.55 -10.45 20.24
CA GLY A 203 11.34 -10.35 19.41
C GLY A 203 10.77 -8.94 19.22
N VAL A 204 11.21 -7.92 19.98
CA VAL A 204 10.73 -6.54 19.82
C VAL A 204 11.23 -5.94 18.51
N SER A 205 12.48 -6.18 18.11
CA SER A 205 13.02 -5.72 16.82
C SER A 205 12.25 -6.29 15.65
N ASP A 206 12.00 -7.60 15.67
CA ASP A 206 11.26 -8.32 14.63
C ASP A 206 9.84 -7.79 14.50
N LYS A 207 9.15 -7.64 15.63
CA LYS A 207 7.79 -7.11 15.66
C LYS A 207 7.72 -5.65 15.24
N ALA A 208 8.73 -4.85 15.56
CA ALA A 208 8.83 -3.48 15.08
C ALA A 208 8.92 -3.40 13.56
N VAL A 209 9.68 -4.30 12.93
CA VAL A 209 9.77 -4.39 11.47
C VAL A 209 8.46 -4.90 10.87
N ASP A 210 7.80 -5.87 11.52
CA ASP A 210 6.47 -6.32 11.10
C ASP A 210 5.44 -5.18 11.12
N VAL A 211 5.39 -4.41 12.20
CA VAL A 211 4.54 -3.22 12.35
C VAL A 211 4.90 -2.18 11.28
N ALA A 212 6.19 -1.90 11.08
CA ALA A 212 6.66 -0.97 10.06
C ALA A 212 6.31 -1.43 8.62
N LEU A 213 6.31 -2.73 8.34
CA LEU A 213 5.87 -3.29 7.06
C LEU A 213 4.40 -2.95 6.77
N ARG A 214 3.52 -3.03 7.77
CA ARG A 214 2.10 -2.67 7.62
C ARG A 214 1.94 -1.17 7.35
N VAL A 215 2.73 -0.35 8.03
CA VAL A 215 2.77 1.10 7.78
C VAL A 215 3.30 1.44 6.38
N ALA A 216 4.38 0.78 5.96
CA ALA A 216 4.94 0.91 4.62
C ALA A 216 3.92 0.55 3.54
N TRP A 217 3.14 -0.51 3.76
CA TRP A 217 2.08 -0.92 2.84
C TRP A 217 0.94 0.10 2.77
N VAL A 218 0.37 0.47 3.92
CA VAL A 218 -0.76 1.42 4.01
C VAL A 218 -0.40 2.78 3.42
N SER A 219 0.86 3.18 3.53
CA SER A 219 1.33 4.45 2.98
C SER A 219 1.66 4.43 1.49
N GLY A 220 1.69 3.24 0.86
CA GLY A 220 2.16 3.08 -0.51
C GLY A 220 3.69 3.17 -0.65
N PHE A 221 4.44 3.15 0.46
CA PHE A 221 5.90 3.12 0.43
C PHE A 221 6.42 1.81 -0.16
N LEU A 222 5.73 0.69 0.12
CA LEU A 222 5.96 -0.59 -0.53
C LEU A 222 4.73 -1.01 -1.34
N GLN A 223 5.00 -1.70 -2.44
CA GLN A 223 4.04 -2.28 -3.38
C GLN A 223 4.44 -3.75 -3.66
N THR A 224 3.53 -4.56 -4.19
CA THR A 224 3.84 -5.97 -4.51
C THR A 224 4.97 -6.12 -5.52
N ALA A 225 5.13 -5.16 -6.43
CA ALA A 225 6.23 -5.11 -7.39
C ALA A 225 7.62 -4.96 -6.74
N ASP A 226 7.68 -4.55 -5.46
CA ASP A 226 8.93 -4.47 -4.69
C ASP A 226 9.34 -5.82 -4.09
N LEU A 227 8.38 -6.73 -3.95
CA LEU A 227 8.58 -8.02 -3.29
C LEU A 227 9.09 -9.08 -4.27
N HIS A 228 8.73 -8.96 -5.54
CA HIS A 228 9.04 -9.95 -6.56
C HIS A 228 9.85 -9.33 -7.71
N PRO A 229 10.72 -10.10 -8.38
CA PRO A 229 11.37 -9.62 -9.58
C PRO A 229 10.32 -9.17 -10.61
N GLY A 230 10.55 -8.02 -11.23
CA GLY A 230 9.68 -7.56 -12.32
C GLY A 230 9.75 -8.49 -13.53
N PRO A 231 9.05 -8.17 -14.64
CA PRO A 231 9.06 -8.98 -15.86
C PRO A 231 10.46 -9.26 -16.44
N SER A 232 11.44 -8.41 -16.10
CA SER A 232 12.86 -8.58 -16.45
C SER A 232 13.60 -9.65 -15.63
N GLY A 233 12.97 -10.24 -14.62
CA GLY A 233 13.59 -11.20 -13.69
C GLY A 233 14.60 -10.58 -12.72
N LEU A 234 14.80 -9.26 -12.76
CA LEU A 234 15.72 -8.54 -11.87
C LEU A 234 14.95 -7.83 -10.77
N LEU A 235 15.31 -8.11 -9.51
CA LEU A 235 14.86 -7.31 -8.38
C LEU A 235 15.75 -6.05 -8.32
N THR A 236 15.19 -4.89 -8.65
CA THR A 236 15.88 -3.61 -8.43
C THR A 236 16.09 -3.43 -6.93
N PRO A 237 17.32 -3.08 -6.46
CA PRO A 237 17.52 -2.79 -5.05
C PRO A 237 16.61 -1.63 -4.63
N PHE A 238 15.80 -1.86 -3.62
CA PHE A 238 14.92 -0.84 -3.05
C PHE A 238 15.76 0.12 -2.17
N LYS A 239 15.93 1.36 -2.63
CA LYS A 239 16.78 2.39 -2.00
C LYS A 239 15.97 3.60 -1.52
N ASP A 240 14.64 3.51 -1.49
CA ASP A 240 13.85 4.57 -0.88
C ASP A 240 14.16 4.62 0.62
N THR A 241 14.65 5.76 1.10
CA THR A 241 15.06 5.97 2.51
C THR A 241 14.12 6.95 3.22
N ARG A 242 12.99 7.27 2.60
CA ARG A 242 12.06 8.27 3.10
C ARG A 242 11.24 7.79 4.30
N MET A 243 11.26 6.51 4.67
CA MET A 243 10.64 6.00 5.90
C MET A 243 11.67 5.30 6.80
N TRP A 244 11.57 5.50 8.13
CA TRP A 244 12.44 4.81 9.09
C TRP A 244 11.79 4.68 10.47
N ILE A 245 12.34 3.79 11.30
CA ILE A 245 11.99 3.69 12.72
C ILE A 245 12.80 4.72 13.51
N ALA A 246 12.15 5.75 14.04
CA ALA A 246 12.79 6.78 14.87
C ALA A 246 13.09 6.29 16.29
N GLY A 247 12.29 5.36 16.83
CA GLY A 247 12.57 4.75 18.14
C GLY A 247 11.32 4.27 18.88
N PHE A 248 11.50 4.05 20.17
CA PHE A 248 10.50 3.50 21.09
C PHE A 248 10.37 4.45 22.28
N LYS A 249 9.14 4.81 22.66
CA LYS A 249 8.91 5.59 23.88
C LYS A 249 9.19 4.72 25.12
N PRO A 250 10.07 5.13 26.05
CA PRO A 250 10.44 4.29 27.20
C PRO A 250 9.25 3.87 28.09
N ASP A 251 8.27 4.76 28.25
CA ASP A 251 7.02 4.58 29.00
C ASP A 251 5.94 3.79 28.25
N GLY A 252 6.16 3.56 26.95
CA GLY A 252 5.27 2.82 26.06
C GLY A 252 5.35 1.30 26.15
N ASN A 253 6.35 0.75 26.86
CA ASN A 253 6.55 -0.69 26.95
C ASN A 253 5.46 -1.38 27.80
N ARG A 254 4.84 -2.42 27.25
CA ARG A 254 3.82 -3.25 27.91
C ARG A 254 4.23 -4.70 28.19
N ASP A 255 5.46 -5.09 27.88
CA ASP A 255 6.01 -6.41 28.22
C ASP A 255 6.52 -6.45 29.68
N ARG A 256 5.69 -6.05 30.64
CA ARG A 256 6.02 -6.11 32.07
C ARG A 256 5.61 -7.45 32.67
#